data_AF-A0A929D8Z8-F1
#
_entry.id   AF-A0A929D8Z8-F1
#
_cell.length_a   1.000
_cell.length_b   1.000
_cell.length_c   1.000
_cell.angle_alpha   90.00
_cell.angle_beta   90.00
_cell.angle_gamma   90.00
#
_symmetry.space_group_name_H-M   'P 1'
#
loop_
_entity.id
_entity.type
_entity.pdbx_description
1 polymer ?
#
loop_
_entity_poly.entity_id
_entity_poly.type
_entity_poly.pdbx_seq_one_letter_code
_entity_poly.pdbx_strand_id
1 'polypeptide(L)'
;MRTSPNGIYWSGETGVPGTGVWYTTQRPCTEAELVGEHPNVYSGLEYDCLAGAPPGIYVEGDLLYVFVGLGRAPGHMGCLVGDKYEGAGGLRPCESNPLFGAETDYGPEDAVGAEANSYFDFRTISSAEVVRVGDHYYMAYEGTRGPSERSVREDQFALGFARSISPTIDGPWEKYPGNPVITDVGDYWGIGHADIVIVDGVTYLYASTSPTTRGRYVLVRKQSPLVSP
;
A
#
# COMPACT_ATOMS: atom_id res chain seq x y z
N MET A 1 -11.08 -1.63 13.59
CA MET A 1 -11.65 -2.92 13.17
C MET A 1 -12.97 -3.15 13.88
N ARG A 2 -13.99 -3.63 13.16
CA ARG A 2 -15.24 -4.14 13.72
C ARG A 2 -15.29 -5.64 13.46
N THR A 3 -15.85 -6.41 14.38
CA THR A 3 -16.04 -7.85 14.22
C THR A 3 -17.53 -8.18 14.17
N SER A 4 -17.88 -9.28 13.52
CA SER A 4 -19.25 -9.77 13.47
C SER A 4 -19.27 -11.29 13.47
N PRO A 5 -20.09 -11.94 14.31
CA PRO A 5 -20.25 -13.39 14.28
C PRO A 5 -21.10 -13.87 13.10
N ASN A 6 -21.86 -12.98 12.44
CA ASN A 6 -22.84 -13.36 11.43
C ASN A 6 -22.94 -12.40 10.22
N GLY A 7 -22.07 -11.39 10.14
CA GLY A 7 -22.07 -10.37 9.10
C GLY A 7 -23.20 -9.32 9.20
N ILE A 8 -24.12 -9.45 10.16
CA ILE A 8 -25.28 -8.57 10.33
C ILE A 8 -25.09 -7.66 11.55
N TYR A 9 -24.75 -8.24 12.71
CA TYR A 9 -24.51 -7.49 13.93
C TYR A 9 -23.02 -7.28 14.11
N TRP A 10 -22.62 -6.01 14.10
CA TRP A 10 -21.22 -5.62 14.20
C TRP A 10 -20.92 -5.05 15.58
N SER A 11 -19.72 -5.34 16.08
CA SER A 11 -19.18 -4.66 17.26
C SER A 11 -19.02 -3.16 17.00
N GLY A 12 -18.80 -2.39 18.06
CA GLY A 12 -18.22 -1.06 17.94
C GLY A 12 -16.82 -1.11 17.30
N GLU A 13 -16.35 0.02 16.81
CA GLU A 13 -14.97 0.15 16.33
C GLU A 13 -13.96 -0.09 17.45
N THR A 14 -12.92 -0.84 17.14
CA THR A 14 -11.77 -1.05 18.01
C THR A 14 -10.50 -0.67 17.25
N GLY A 15 -9.62 0.13 17.87
CA GLY A 15 -8.32 0.46 17.30
C GLY A 15 -7.45 -0.78 17.18
N VAL A 16 -6.65 -0.88 16.12
CA VAL A 16 -5.67 -1.95 15.99
C VAL A 16 -4.46 -1.59 16.85
N PRO A 17 -4.10 -2.38 17.88
CA PRO A 17 -2.98 -2.06 18.76
C PRO A 17 -1.68 -1.88 17.96
N GLY A 18 -0.83 -0.98 18.43
CA GLY A 18 0.45 -0.72 17.75
C GLY A 18 0.34 0.24 16.56
N THR A 19 -0.85 0.54 16.04
CA THR A 19 -1.03 1.45 14.89
C THR A 19 -1.37 2.88 15.30
N GLY A 20 -1.15 3.84 14.41
CA GLY A 20 -1.43 5.26 14.57
C GLY A 20 -0.29 6.16 14.07
N VAL A 21 -0.26 7.37 14.59
CA VAL A 21 0.83 8.33 14.45
C VAL A 21 1.25 8.78 15.84
N TRP A 22 2.55 8.96 16.06
CA TRP A 22 3.07 9.28 17.39
C TRP A 22 4.43 9.97 17.33
N TYR A 23 4.79 10.65 18.41
CA TYR A 23 6.13 11.19 18.61
C TYR A 23 7.03 10.16 19.30
N THR A 24 8.33 10.19 19.01
CA THR A 24 9.37 9.35 19.64
C THR A 24 9.43 9.52 21.16
N THR A 25 8.98 10.67 21.67
CA THR A 25 8.83 10.95 23.10
C THR A 25 7.72 10.14 23.78
N GLN A 26 6.74 9.65 23.01
CA GLN A 26 5.63 8.82 23.51
C GLN A 26 5.98 7.34 23.47
N ARG A 27 6.63 6.88 22.38
CA ARG A 27 7.22 5.55 22.22
C ARG A 27 8.21 5.55 21.03
N PRO A 28 9.26 4.71 21.03
CA PRO A 28 10.19 4.64 19.91
C PRO A 28 9.52 4.15 18.62
N CYS A 29 10.05 4.54 17.45
CA CYS A 29 9.72 3.92 16.17
C CYS A 29 10.73 2.81 15.83
N THR A 30 10.31 1.82 15.05
CA THR A 30 11.23 1.05 14.22
C THR A 30 11.71 1.91 13.03
N GLU A 31 12.78 1.48 12.34
CA GLU A 31 13.30 2.18 11.17
C GLU A 31 12.24 2.39 10.09
N ALA A 32 11.45 1.34 9.80
CA ALA A 32 10.39 1.40 8.80
C ALA A 32 9.20 2.28 9.20
N GLU A 33 9.02 2.58 10.48
CA GLU A 33 7.92 3.42 10.97
C GLU A 33 8.26 4.91 11.01
N LEU A 34 9.52 5.29 10.76
CA LEU A 34 9.95 6.68 10.83
C LEU A 34 9.30 7.54 9.73
N VAL A 35 8.93 8.75 10.12
CA VAL A 35 8.59 9.82 9.18
C VAL A 35 9.84 10.63 8.91
N GLY A 36 10.36 10.55 7.69
CA GLY A 36 11.53 11.27 7.24
C GLY A 36 11.19 12.62 6.59
N GLU A 37 12.20 13.23 5.98
CA GLU A 37 12.07 14.56 5.39
C GLU A 37 11.42 14.51 4.01
N HIS A 38 10.60 15.53 3.73
CA HIS A 38 9.99 15.74 2.43
C HIS A 38 10.15 17.22 2.02
N PRO A 39 10.67 17.54 0.82
CA PRO A 39 11.07 18.91 0.47
C PRO A 39 9.91 19.92 0.48
N ASN A 40 8.70 19.42 0.18
CA ASN A 40 7.47 20.22 0.17
C ASN A 40 6.64 20.16 1.47
N VAL A 41 7.18 19.58 2.54
CA VAL A 41 6.48 19.46 3.83
C VAL A 41 7.35 20.06 4.93
N TYR A 42 6.73 20.84 5.81
CA TYR A 42 7.43 21.37 6.97
C TYR A 42 7.55 20.29 8.04
N SER A 43 8.78 19.93 8.41
CA SER A 43 9.07 18.86 9.39
C SER A 43 8.33 19.02 10.72
N GLY A 44 8.12 20.25 11.19
CA GLY A 44 7.38 20.53 12.44
C GLY A 44 5.86 20.32 12.37
N LEU A 45 5.30 19.96 11.20
CA LEU A 45 3.87 19.69 11.03
C LEU A 45 3.54 18.19 11.08
N GLU A 46 4.54 17.32 11.14
CA GLU A 46 4.34 15.88 11.15
C GLU A 46 4.65 15.25 12.51
N TYR A 47 4.26 13.99 12.63
CA TYR A 47 4.64 13.10 13.74
C TYR A 47 5.95 12.42 13.39
N ASP A 48 6.66 11.91 14.40
CA ASP A 48 7.95 11.24 14.14
C ASP A 48 7.76 9.82 13.56
N CYS A 49 6.62 9.20 13.83
CA CYS A 49 6.36 7.82 13.47
C CYS A 49 4.95 7.60 12.91
N LEU A 50 4.80 6.62 12.01
CA LEU A 50 3.53 6.18 11.46
C LEU A 50 3.49 4.66 11.25
N ALA A 51 2.38 4.04 11.63
CA ALA A 51 2.01 2.69 11.24
C ALA A 51 0.50 2.62 11.06
N GLY A 52 0.00 2.33 9.87
CA GLY A 52 -1.44 2.23 9.62
C GLY A 52 -1.89 2.72 8.26
N ALA A 53 -3.01 3.44 8.28
CA ALA A 53 -3.91 3.66 7.16
C ALA A 53 -3.32 4.32 5.88
N PRO A 54 -3.97 4.10 4.71
CA PRO A 54 -5.11 3.19 4.49
C PRO A 54 -4.75 1.69 4.51
N PRO A 55 -5.55 0.84 5.19
CA PRO A 55 -5.23 -0.57 5.33
C PRO A 55 -5.75 -1.42 4.16
N GLY A 56 -5.08 -2.55 3.94
CA GLY A 56 -5.54 -3.68 3.11
C GLY A 56 -5.91 -4.88 3.97
N ILE A 57 -6.73 -5.81 3.48
CA ILE A 57 -7.11 -7.02 4.22
C ILE A 57 -6.97 -8.26 3.33
N TYR A 58 -6.43 -9.34 3.90
CA TYR A 58 -6.47 -10.66 3.28
C TYR A 58 -6.78 -11.74 4.32
N VAL A 59 -7.53 -12.76 3.96
CA VAL A 59 -7.90 -13.85 4.86
C VAL A 59 -7.51 -15.18 4.23
N GLU A 60 -6.74 -15.99 4.96
CA GLU A 60 -6.37 -17.34 4.55
C GLU A 60 -6.59 -18.32 5.69
N GLY A 61 -7.50 -19.27 5.50
CA GLY A 61 -7.94 -20.15 6.58
C GLY A 61 -8.47 -19.32 7.75
N ASP A 62 -7.86 -19.48 8.92
CA ASP A 62 -8.19 -18.72 10.14
C ASP A 62 -7.29 -17.51 10.37
N LEU A 63 -6.31 -17.26 9.50
CA LEU A 63 -5.45 -16.08 9.57
C LEU A 63 -6.10 -14.88 8.91
N LEU A 64 -6.07 -13.75 9.62
CA LEU A 64 -6.36 -12.42 9.12
C LEU A 64 -5.05 -11.65 8.98
N TYR A 65 -4.80 -11.15 7.77
CA TYR A 65 -3.76 -10.19 7.48
C TYR A 65 -4.37 -8.80 7.33
N VAL A 66 -3.80 -7.81 8.01
CA VAL A 66 -4.10 -6.40 7.83
C VAL A 66 -2.83 -5.71 7.35
N PHE A 67 -2.80 -5.34 6.07
CA PHE A 67 -1.71 -4.59 5.47
C PHE A 67 -1.79 -3.12 5.88
N VAL A 68 -0.65 -2.52 6.18
CA VAL A 68 -0.54 -1.15 6.71
C VAL A 68 0.64 -0.44 6.07
N GLY A 69 0.54 0.86 5.86
CA GLY A 69 1.71 1.69 5.61
C GLY A 69 2.56 1.82 6.87
N LEU A 70 3.88 1.77 6.73
CA LEU A 70 4.84 2.09 7.80
C LEU A 70 5.68 3.27 7.35
N GLY A 71 5.84 4.25 8.24
CA GLY A 71 6.64 5.44 8.00
C GLY A 71 6.11 6.30 6.87
N ARG A 72 6.83 7.38 6.58
CA ARG A 72 6.62 8.23 5.42
C ARG A 72 7.93 8.87 4.99
N ALA A 73 8.16 9.00 3.68
CA ALA A 73 9.35 9.65 3.13
C ALA A 73 10.68 9.14 3.77
N PRO A 74 10.99 7.84 3.68
CA PRO A 74 10.37 6.85 2.79
C PRO A 74 9.18 6.08 3.40
N GLY A 75 8.21 5.73 2.56
CA GLY A 75 7.09 4.86 2.92
C GLY A 75 7.39 3.38 2.70
N HIS A 76 6.73 2.52 3.49
CA HIS A 76 6.86 1.07 3.39
C HIS A 76 5.51 0.37 3.49
N MET A 77 5.41 -0.83 2.90
CA MET A 77 4.29 -1.73 3.15
C MET A 77 4.65 -2.69 4.27
N GLY A 78 3.83 -2.74 5.30
CA GLY A 78 3.89 -3.74 6.36
C GLY A 78 2.59 -4.54 6.46
N CYS A 79 2.57 -5.50 7.37
CA CYS A 79 1.34 -6.16 7.78
C CYS A 79 1.28 -6.46 9.28
N LEU A 80 0.07 -6.72 9.72
CA LEU A 80 -0.26 -7.36 10.97
C LEU A 80 -0.95 -8.69 10.65
N VAL A 81 -0.73 -9.71 11.47
CA VAL A 81 -1.33 -11.03 11.32
C VAL A 81 -1.86 -11.52 12.66
N GLY A 82 -2.96 -12.27 12.64
CA GLY A 82 -3.54 -12.90 13.82
C GLY A 82 -4.68 -13.82 13.44
N ASP A 83 -5.26 -14.51 14.43
CA ASP A 83 -6.48 -15.26 14.24
C ASP A 83 -7.66 -14.31 13.99
N LYS A 84 -8.43 -14.56 12.92
CA LYS A 84 -9.56 -13.70 12.51
C LYS A 84 -10.68 -13.63 13.55
N TYR A 85 -10.77 -14.58 14.48
CA TYR A 85 -11.76 -14.63 15.54
C TYR A 85 -11.34 -13.87 16.80
N GLU A 86 -10.06 -13.52 16.96
CA GLU A 86 -9.55 -12.76 18.11
C GLU A 86 -9.70 -11.24 17.94
N GLY A 87 -10.13 -10.79 16.75
CA GLY A 87 -10.34 -9.39 16.43
C GLY A 87 -9.04 -8.57 16.50
N ALA A 88 -9.16 -7.27 16.77
CA ALA A 88 -8.01 -6.35 16.74
C ALA A 88 -6.93 -6.71 17.78
N GLY A 89 -7.32 -7.25 18.94
CA GLY A 89 -6.40 -7.57 20.04
C GLY A 89 -5.48 -8.76 19.77
N GLY A 90 -5.85 -9.66 18.86
CA GLY A 90 -5.04 -10.81 18.45
C GLY A 90 -4.06 -10.51 17.31
N LEU A 91 -4.08 -9.31 16.75
CA LEU A 91 -3.17 -8.90 15.69
C LEU A 91 -1.79 -8.55 16.26
N ARG A 92 -0.75 -9.10 15.65
CA ARG A 92 0.66 -8.78 15.90
C ARG A 92 1.35 -8.35 14.61
N PRO A 93 2.45 -7.58 14.66
CA PRO A 93 3.27 -7.35 13.48
C PRO A 93 3.70 -8.65 12.79
N CYS A 94 3.65 -8.62 11.46
CA CYS A 94 4.30 -9.62 10.63
C CYS A 94 5.80 -9.67 10.90
N GLU A 95 6.39 -10.85 10.77
CA GLU A 95 7.81 -11.08 11.06
C GLU A 95 8.71 -10.41 10.02
N SER A 96 8.23 -10.33 8.77
CA SER A 96 8.97 -9.79 7.64
C SER A 96 8.72 -8.29 7.41
N ASN A 97 8.23 -7.55 8.41
CA ASN A 97 8.03 -6.11 8.27
C ASN A 97 9.39 -5.36 8.17
N PRO A 98 9.53 -4.38 7.25
CA PRO A 98 8.61 -4.07 6.15
C PRO A 98 8.68 -5.11 5.03
N LEU A 99 7.53 -5.42 4.41
CA LEU A 99 7.41 -6.36 3.30
C LEU A 99 8.14 -5.88 2.04
N PHE A 100 8.06 -4.57 1.79
CA PHE A 100 8.83 -3.81 0.79
C PHE A 100 8.73 -2.30 1.10
N GLY A 101 9.55 -1.48 0.44
CA GLY A 101 9.58 -0.03 0.63
C GLY A 101 9.84 0.76 -0.64
N ALA A 102 9.87 2.08 -0.47
CA ALA A 102 10.41 2.98 -1.48
C ALA A 102 11.89 2.64 -1.75
N GLU A 103 12.28 2.63 -3.03
CA GLU A 103 13.66 2.33 -3.44
C GLU A 103 14.44 3.60 -3.82
N THR A 104 13.75 4.72 -3.90
CA THR A 104 14.28 6.02 -4.33
C THR A 104 13.96 7.09 -3.30
N ASP A 105 14.69 8.20 -3.35
CA ASP A 105 14.33 9.43 -2.65
C ASP A 105 13.17 10.15 -3.35
N TYR A 106 12.92 11.41 -2.99
CA TYR A 106 11.89 12.24 -3.62
C TYR A 106 12.17 12.50 -5.12
N GLY A 107 13.40 12.39 -5.60
CA GLY A 107 13.80 12.79 -6.95
C GLY A 107 13.82 14.31 -7.17
N PRO A 108 13.98 14.78 -8.43
CA PRO A 108 14.00 16.20 -8.78
C PRO A 108 12.72 16.92 -8.35
N GLU A 109 12.83 18.06 -7.68
CA GLU A 109 11.66 18.74 -7.09
C GLU A 109 10.60 19.15 -8.11
N ASP A 110 11.02 19.43 -9.35
CA ASP A 110 10.20 19.84 -10.48
C ASP A 110 9.64 18.67 -11.31
N ALA A 111 10.03 17.42 -11.02
CA ALA A 111 9.51 16.25 -11.71
C ALA A 111 8.01 16.09 -11.45
N VAL A 112 7.23 16.00 -12.52
CA VAL A 112 5.77 15.77 -12.49
C VAL A 112 5.37 14.82 -13.62
N GLY A 113 4.18 14.23 -13.53
CA GLY A 113 3.71 13.30 -14.56
C GLY A 113 4.66 12.13 -14.75
N ALA A 114 4.97 11.79 -16.00
CA ALA A 114 5.83 10.66 -16.34
C ALA A 114 7.24 10.75 -15.75
N GLU A 115 7.78 11.95 -15.57
CA GLU A 115 9.13 12.15 -15.01
C GLU A 115 9.19 11.83 -13.51
N ALA A 116 8.05 11.91 -12.81
CA ALA A 116 7.94 11.56 -11.41
C ALA A 116 7.70 10.06 -11.16
N ASN A 117 7.46 9.27 -12.21
CA ASN A 117 7.04 7.86 -12.10
C ASN A 117 8.01 6.98 -11.29
N SER A 118 9.32 7.16 -11.43
CA SER A 118 10.30 6.35 -10.68
C SER A 118 10.30 6.63 -9.17
N TYR A 119 9.63 7.69 -8.73
CA TYR A 119 9.59 8.16 -7.34
C TYR A 119 8.19 8.08 -6.72
N PHE A 120 7.23 7.48 -7.43
CA PHE A 120 5.80 7.60 -7.12
C PHE A 120 5.39 7.05 -5.75
N ASP A 121 6.17 6.12 -5.19
CA ASP A 121 5.89 5.45 -3.92
C ASP A 121 6.83 5.91 -2.79
N PHE A 122 7.61 6.98 -3.03
CA PHE A 122 8.57 7.53 -2.07
C PHE A 122 7.90 7.86 -0.73
N ARG A 123 6.83 8.65 -0.74
CA ARG A 123 6.28 9.20 0.50
C ARG A 123 5.45 8.17 1.23
N THR A 124 4.47 7.55 0.57
CA THR A 124 3.60 6.55 1.22
C THR A 124 3.38 5.34 0.32
N ILE A 125 3.26 4.17 0.94
CA ILE A 125 2.83 2.92 0.32
C ILE A 125 1.66 2.40 1.15
N SER A 126 0.49 2.22 0.54
CA SER A 126 -0.73 1.91 1.28
C SER A 126 -1.82 1.26 0.42
N SER A 127 -3.02 1.07 0.98
CA SER A 127 -4.22 0.65 0.24
C SER A 127 -4.05 -0.70 -0.47
N ALA A 128 -3.38 -1.65 0.19
CA ALA A 128 -3.09 -2.95 -0.39
C ALA A 128 -4.36 -3.75 -0.70
N GLU A 129 -4.46 -4.26 -1.92
CA GLU A 129 -5.43 -5.27 -2.32
C GLU A 129 -4.67 -6.52 -2.75
N VAL A 130 -4.93 -7.65 -2.10
CA VAL A 130 -4.12 -8.86 -2.23
C VAL A 130 -4.94 -10.03 -2.72
N VAL A 131 -4.44 -10.70 -3.76
CA VAL A 131 -4.99 -11.96 -4.27
C VAL A 131 -3.91 -13.02 -4.36
N ARG A 132 -4.29 -14.28 -4.15
CA ARG A 132 -3.43 -15.43 -4.40
C ARG A 132 -3.69 -16.00 -5.79
N VAL A 133 -2.63 -16.16 -6.58
CA VAL A 133 -2.70 -16.79 -7.92
C VAL A 133 -1.57 -17.81 -8.03
N GLY A 134 -1.96 -19.09 -8.00
CA GLY A 134 -0.99 -20.19 -7.88
C GLY A 134 -0.25 -20.13 -6.55
N ASP A 135 1.08 -20.18 -6.62
CA ASP A 135 1.97 -20.20 -5.45
C ASP A 135 2.47 -18.82 -5.04
N HIS A 136 1.85 -17.74 -5.53
CA HIS A 136 2.25 -16.37 -5.20
C HIS A 136 1.05 -15.51 -4.81
N TYR A 137 1.35 -14.49 -4.01
CA TYR A 137 0.46 -13.39 -3.70
C TYR A 137 0.81 -12.20 -4.59
N TYR A 138 -0.21 -11.51 -5.05
CA TYR A 138 -0.11 -10.31 -5.86
C TYR A 138 -0.83 -9.18 -5.15
N MET A 139 -0.23 -8.01 -5.13
CA MET A 139 -0.74 -6.83 -4.46
C MET A 139 -0.90 -5.70 -5.47
N ALA A 140 -2.07 -5.06 -5.51
CA ALA A 140 -2.21 -3.68 -5.95
C ALA A 140 -2.04 -2.76 -4.74
N TYR A 141 -1.36 -1.63 -4.91
CA TYR A 141 -1.17 -0.65 -3.83
C TYR A 141 -1.18 0.77 -4.36
N GLU A 142 -1.46 1.73 -3.48
CA GLU A 142 -1.27 3.15 -3.74
C GLU A 142 0.14 3.57 -3.31
N GLY A 143 0.87 4.18 -4.25
CA GLY A 143 2.06 4.94 -3.94
C GLY A 143 1.73 6.43 -3.99
N THR A 144 2.25 7.20 -3.04
CA THR A 144 2.30 8.67 -3.17
C THR A 144 3.72 9.18 -3.14
N ARG A 145 4.02 10.12 -4.04
CA ARG A 145 5.28 10.86 -4.01
C ARG A 145 5.21 12.00 -3.01
N GLY A 146 4.01 12.52 -2.75
CA GLY A 146 3.77 13.69 -1.90
C GLY A 146 3.23 14.90 -2.67
N PRO A 147 3.10 16.07 -2.02
CA PRO A 147 2.72 17.31 -2.67
C PRO A 147 3.83 17.78 -3.62
N SER A 148 3.44 18.20 -4.82
CA SER A 148 4.33 18.74 -5.85
C SER A 148 4.99 20.06 -5.42
N GLU A 149 4.32 20.83 -4.55
CA GLU A 149 4.81 22.12 -4.03
C GLU A 149 4.41 22.30 -2.55
N ARG A 150 5.10 23.22 -1.85
CA ARG A 150 4.72 23.59 -0.48
C ARG A 150 3.29 24.11 -0.45
N SER A 151 2.55 23.78 0.61
CA SER A 151 1.15 24.19 0.87
C SER A 151 0.08 23.61 -0.07
N VAL A 152 0.47 22.79 -1.05
CA VAL A 152 -0.47 21.92 -1.77
C VAL A 152 -0.72 20.67 -0.92
N ARG A 153 -1.91 20.10 -1.04
CA ARG A 153 -2.20 18.77 -0.49
C ARG A 153 -1.42 17.70 -1.25
N GLU A 154 -1.45 16.46 -0.80
CA GLU A 154 -1.03 15.32 -1.63
C GLU A 154 -1.73 15.38 -3.00
N ASP A 155 -0.95 15.42 -4.08
CA ASP A 155 -1.44 15.54 -5.46
C ASP A 155 -0.64 14.66 -6.45
N GLN A 156 0.26 13.81 -5.95
CA GLN A 156 1.06 12.90 -6.76
C GLN A 156 0.82 11.46 -6.32
N PHE A 157 -0.26 10.88 -6.85
CA PHE A 157 -0.69 9.50 -6.60
C PHE A 157 -0.44 8.64 -7.84
N ALA A 158 -0.15 7.37 -7.62
CA ALA A 158 -0.24 6.36 -8.67
C ALA A 158 -0.51 4.96 -8.09
N LEU A 159 -0.87 4.02 -8.97
CA LEU A 159 -1.08 2.62 -8.63
C LEU A 159 0.15 1.79 -8.98
N GLY A 160 0.61 0.97 -8.04
CA GLY A 160 1.67 0.00 -8.25
C GLY A 160 1.19 -1.44 -8.08
N PHE A 161 1.96 -2.37 -8.63
CA PHE A 161 1.86 -3.79 -8.33
C PHE A 161 3.10 -4.31 -7.60
N ALA A 162 2.91 -5.29 -6.71
CA ALA A 162 3.97 -6.09 -6.11
C ALA A 162 3.59 -7.58 -6.10
N ARG A 163 4.58 -8.46 -5.95
CA ARG A 163 4.41 -9.90 -5.86
C ARG A 163 5.23 -10.47 -4.70
N SER A 164 4.71 -11.45 -3.97
CA SER A 164 5.50 -12.20 -3.01
C SER A 164 6.61 -12.99 -3.73
N ILE A 165 7.85 -12.95 -3.24
CA ILE A 165 8.97 -13.66 -3.87
C ILE A 165 8.82 -15.17 -3.70
N SER A 166 8.21 -15.60 -2.59
CA SER A 166 7.93 -16.99 -2.26
C SER A 166 6.42 -17.24 -2.06
N PRO A 167 6.01 -18.48 -1.78
CA PRO A 167 4.63 -18.80 -1.38
C PRO A 167 4.24 -18.32 0.02
N THR A 168 5.06 -17.52 0.69
CA THR A 168 4.79 -16.95 2.02
C THR A 168 4.35 -15.49 1.89
N ILE A 169 3.15 -15.17 2.40
CA ILE A 169 2.59 -13.82 2.38
C ILE A 169 3.33 -12.87 3.36
N ASP A 170 3.66 -13.38 4.56
CA ASP A 170 4.57 -12.76 5.52
C ASP A 170 6.01 -13.14 5.16
N GLY A 171 6.47 -12.57 4.05
CA GLY A 171 7.77 -12.78 3.46
C GLY A 171 8.15 -11.57 2.61
N PRO A 172 9.31 -11.60 1.93
CA PRO A 172 9.72 -10.49 1.08
C PRO A 172 8.89 -10.41 -0.22
N TRP A 173 8.67 -9.18 -0.68
CA TRP A 173 7.95 -8.87 -1.91
C TRP A 173 8.85 -8.13 -2.90
N GLU A 174 8.54 -8.24 -4.19
CA GLU A 174 9.19 -7.48 -5.25
C GLU A 174 8.16 -6.60 -5.99
N LYS A 175 8.56 -5.37 -6.31
CA LYS A 175 7.72 -4.43 -7.07
C LYS A 175 7.75 -4.80 -8.56
N TYR A 176 6.64 -4.57 -9.25
CA TYR A 176 6.58 -4.73 -10.70
C TYR A 176 7.47 -3.67 -11.38
N PRO A 177 8.44 -4.06 -12.24
CA PRO A 177 9.36 -3.10 -12.85
C PRO A 177 8.70 -2.05 -13.76
N GLY A 178 7.45 -2.30 -14.17
CA GLY A 178 6.66 -1.36 -14.97
C GLY A 178 5.73 -0.48 -14.15
N ASN A 179 5.98 -0.33 -12.83
CA ASN A 179 5.25 0.63 -12.01
C ASN A 179 5.68 2.09 -12.34
N PRO A 180 4.79 3.07 -12.14
CA PRO A 180 3.36 2.90 -11.85
C PRO A 180 2.59 2.40 -13.08
N VAL A 181 1.38 1.88 -12.86
CA VAL A 181 0.52 1.35 -13.92
C VAL A 181 -0.72 2.22 -14.13
N ILE A 182 -1.41 2.00 -15.25
CA ILE A 182 -2.62 2.72 -15.73
C ILE A 182 -2.35 4.15 -16.21
N THR A 183 -1.72 4.98 -15.38
CA THR A 183 -1.43 6.39 -15.68
C THR A 183 -0.12 6.81 -15.03
N ASP A 184 0.47 7.86 -15.56
CA ASP A 184 1.56 8.58 -14.90
C ASP A 184 1.09 9.21 -13.59
N VAL A 185 2.05 9.50 -12.71
CA VAL A 185 1.83 10.19 -11.43
C VAL A 185 1.03 11.48 -11.61
N GLY A 186 -0.01 11.66 -10.79
CA GLY A 186 -0.81 12.88 -10.81
C GLY A 186 -1.89 12.92 -9.73
N ASP A 187 -2.79 13.90 -9.80
CA ASP A 187 -3.82 14.18 -8.80
C ASP A 187 -5.02 13.23 -8.93
N TYR A 188 -4.74 11.93 -8.81
CA TYR A 188 -5.68 10.83 -8.91
C TYR A 188 -5.96 10.22 -7.55
N TRP A 189 -6.59 11.00 -6.66
CA TRP A 189 -6.88 10.53 -5.31
C TRP A 189 -7.68 9.23 -5.31
N GLY A 190 -7.13 8.20 -4.67
CA GLY A 190 -7.75 6.89 -4.50
C GLY A 190 -7.53 5.97 -5.70
N ILE A 191 -6.66 6.34 -6.65
CA ILE A 191 -6.33 5.47 -7.78
C ILE A 191 -5.81 4.11 -7.31
N GLY A 192 -4.99 4.09 -6.25
CA GLY A 192 -4.41 2.88 -5.69
C GLY A 192 -5.31 2.16 -4.68
N HIS A 193 -6.46 2.74 -4.32
CA HIS A 193 -7.55 2.03 -3.63
C HIS A 193 -8.26 1.11 -4.61
N ALA A 194 -7.54 0.14 -5.15
CA ALA A 194 -8.03 -0.73 -6.20
C ALA A 194 -8.57 -2.04 -5.65
N ASP A 195 -9.50 -2.65 -6.37
CA ASP A 195 -10.04 -3.98 -6.06
C ASP A 195 -9.71 -4.94 -7.20
N ILE A 196 -9.31 -6.17 -6.87
CA ILE A 196 -9.01 -7.21 -7.85
C ILE A 196 -10.09 -8.28 -7.76
N VAL A 197 -10.74 -8.57 -8.89
CA VAL A 197 -11.75 -9.63 -8.99
C VAL A 197 -11.33 -10.65 -10.03
N ILE A 198 -11.21 -11.91 -9.64
CA ILE A 198 -10.91 -13.02 -10.55
C ILE A 198 -12.18 -13.85 -10.73
N VAL A 199 -12.73 -13.85 -11.95
CA VAL A 199 -13.95 -14.59 -12.30
C VAL A 199 -13.84 -15.16 -13.70
N ASP A 200 -14.23 -16.42 -13.88
CA ASP A 200 -14.20 -17.14 -15.16
C ASP A 200 -12.84 -17.07 -15.89
N GLY A 201 -11.74 -17.11 -15.13
CA GLY A 201 -10.38 -17.03 -15.67
C GLY A 201 -9.93 -15.64 -16.11
N VAL A 202 -10.74 -14.60 -15.86
CA VAL A 202 -10.40 -13.20 -16.16
C VAL A 202 -10.12 -12.46 -14.86
N THR A 203 -9.00 -11.73 -14.84
CA THR A 203 -8.64 -10.83 -13.74
C THR A 203 -9.07 -9.41 -14.08
N TYR A 204 -10.00 -8.86 -13.30
CA TYR A 204 -10.45 -7.48 -13.38
C TYR A 204 -9.81 -6.64 -12.29
N LEU A 205 -9.46 -5.41 -12.63
CA LEU A 205 -9.03 -4.37 -11.69
C LEU A 205 -10.05 -3.23 -11.73
N TYR A 206 -10.51 -2.80 -10.55
CA TYR A 206 -11.33 -1.61 -10.39
C TYR A 206 -10.54 -0.53 -9.66
N ALA A 207 -10.43 0.66 -10.24
CA ALA A 207 -9.60 1.75 -9.68
C ALA A 207 -10.24 3.12 -9.89
N SER A 208 -9.96 4.09 -9.02
CA SER A 208 -10.49 5.46 -9.10
C SER A 208 -9.73 6.32 -10.11
N THR A 209 -9.87 6.00 -11.40
CA THR A 209 -9.17 6.71 -12.49
C THR A 209 -9.91 7.94 -13.00
N SER A 210 -11.01 8.30 -12.35
CA SER A 210 -11.80 9.51 -12.57
C SER A 210 -12.43 9.95 -11.24
N PRO A 211 -12.63 11.27 -11.00
CA PRO A 211 -13.26 11.78 -9.77
C PRO A 211 -14.69 11.28 -9.53
N THR A 212 -15.37 10.76 -10.55
CA THR A 212 -16.80 10.41 -10.48
C THR A 212 -17.10 8.95 -10.82
N THR A 213 -16.13 8.21 -11.34
CA THR A 213 -16.34 6.84 -11.82
C THR A 213 -15.12 5.98 -11.52
N ARG A 214 -15.34 4.72 -11.18
CA ARG A 214 -14.26 3.72 -11.14
C ARG A 214 -14.06 3.11 -12.51
N GLY A 215 -12.82 3.10 -12.99
CA GLY A 215 -12.43 2.39 -14.18
C GLY A 215 -12.47 0.88 -13.94
N ARG A 216 -12.83 0.11 -14.98
CA ARG A 216 -12.75 -1.35 -14.99
C ARG A 216 -11.74 -1.78 -16.05
N TYR A 217 -10.68 -2.43 -15.62
CA TYR A 217 -9.58 -2.89 -16.46
C TYR A 217 -9.53 -4.42 -16.47
N VAL A 218 -9.12 -5.00 -17.60
CA VAL A 218 -8.76 -6.41 -17.67
C VAL A 218 -7.25 -6.51 -17.58
N LEU A 219 -6.75 -7.21 -16.56
CA LEU A 219 -5.32 -7.45 -16.41
C LEU A 219 -4.91 -8.62 -17.30
N VAL A 220 -3.96 -8.36 -18.19
CA VAL A 220 -3.37 -9.36 -19.08
C VAL A 220 -1.89 -9.49 -18.78
N ARG A 221 -1.37 -10.71 -18.82
CA ARG A 221 0.09 -10.89 -18.79
C ARG A 221 0.68 -10.32 -20.06
N LYS A 222 1.62 -9.39 -19.93
CA LYS A 222 2.45 -8.97 -21.04
C LYS A 222 3.25 -10.19 -21.51
N GLN A 223 2.95 -10.70 -22.71
CA GLN A 223 3.79 -11.72 -23.33
C GLN A 223 5.16 -11.08 -23.58
N SER A 224 6.22 -11.68 -23.04
CA SER A 224 7.58 -11.31 -23.45
C SER A 224 7.69 -11.52 -24.96
N PRO A 225 8.25 -10.57 -25.73
CA PRO A 225 8.54 -10.84 -27.12
C PRO A 225 9.42 -12.09 -27.17
N LEU A 226 8.99 -13.08 -27.96
CA LEU A 226 9.79 -14.27 -28.25
C LEU A 226 11.15 -13.79 -28.70
N VAL A 227 12.18 -14.03 -27.88
CA VAL A 227 13.56 -13.95 -28.34
C VAL A 227 13.66 -15.03 -29.41
N SER A 228 13.66 -14.62 -30.67
CA SER A 228 13.88 -15.54 -31.78
C SER A 228 15.30 -16.11 -31.65
N PRO A 229 15.48 -17.43 -31.83
CA PRO A 229 16.78 -18.09 -31.69
C PRO A 229 17.82 -17.57 -32.69
#